data_AF-A0A1Q9NII2-F1
#
_entry.id   AF-A0A1Q9NII2-F1
#
_cell.length_a   1.000
_cell.length_b   1.000
_cell.length_c   1.000
_cell.angle_alpha   90.00
_cell.angle_beta   90.00
_cell.angle_gamma   90.00
#
_symmetry.space_group_name_H-M   'P 1'
#
loop_
_entity.id
_entity.type
_entity.pdbx_description
1 polymer ?
#
loop_
_entity_poly.entity_id
_entity_poly.type
_entity_poly.pdbx_seq_one_letter_code
_entity_poly.pdbx_strand_id
1 'polypeptide(L)' 'MWYKMADNGDTKQTQSSSPGTDTNLKYWDPENEKFWEEHGKSIGTRNLWISIPNLLLGFAVWIIWSVVI' A
#
# COMPACT_ATOMS: atom_id res chain seq x y z
N MET A 1 0.79 -17.80 47.42
CA MET A 1 1.45 -16.47 47.52
C MET A 1 2.41 -16.17 46.37
N TRP A 2 2.75 -17.11 45.49
CA TRP A 2 3.55 -16.89 44.26
C TRP A 2 2.72 -16.61 42.99
N TYR A 3 1.40 -16.44 43.14
CA TYR A 3 0.40 -16.36 42.06
C TYR A 3 0.14 -14.92 41.54
N LYS A 4 0.93 -13.89 41.92
CA LYS A 4 0.58 -12.48 41.59
C LYS A 4 1.73 -11.56 41.10
N MET A 5 2.92 -12.07 40.80
CA MET A 5 4.09 -11.21 40.50
C MET A 5 4.79 -11.45 39.15
N ALA A 6 4.24 -12.28 38.27
CA ALA A 6 4.71 -12.35 36.88
C ALA A 6 3.51 -12.31 35.92
N ASP A 7 2.65 -11.33 36.16
CA ASP A 7 1.97 -10.61 35.09
C ASP A 7 3.06 -10.14 34.11
N ASN A 8 3.29 -10.92 33.06
CA ASN A 8 4.00 -10.46 31.88
C ASN A 8 2.95 -10.25 30.79
N GLY A 9 2.07 -9.29 31.06
CA GLY A 9 1.11 -8.67 30.14
C GLY A 9 1.78 -7.89 29.01
N ASP A 10 2.77 -8.49 28.34
CA ASP A 10 3.29 -8.02 27.05
C ASP A 10 2.35 -8.40 25.88
N THR A 11 1.07 -8.65 26.18
CA THR A 11 -0.03 -8.52 25.22
C THR A 11 -0.31 -7.03 24.94
N LYS A 12 0.67 -6.25 24.49
CA LYS A 12 0.45 -4.91 23.90
C LYS A 12 1.48 -4.58 22.83
N GLN A 13 1.43 -5.30 21.71
CA GLN A 13 1.60 -4.64 20.41
C GLN A 13 0.24 -4.12 19.93
N THR A 14 -0.35 -3.20 20.69
CA THR A 14 -1.32 -2.27 20.11
C THR A 14 -0.46 -1.15 19.52
N GLN A 15 -0.24 -1.19 18.21
CA GLN A 15 0.41 -0.12 17.46
C GLN A 15 -0.38 1.18 17.69
N SER A 16 0.02 1.97 18.69
CA SER A 16 -0.41 3.36 18.83
C SER A 16 0.43 4.19 17.86
N SER A 17 0.03 4.21 16.59
CA SER A 17 0.53 5.16 15.60
C SER A 17 0.31 6.57 16.14
N SER A 18 1.41 7.28 16.37
CA SER A 18 1.43 8.67 16.80
C SER A 18 0.82 9.55 15.69
N PRO A 19 -0.13 10.44 16.00
CA PRO A 19 -0.74 11.30 15.00
C PRO A 19 0.25 12.42 14.66
N GLY A 20 1.07 12.24 13.62
CA GLY A 20 1.84 13.37 13.09
C GLY A 20 2.91 13.07 12.06
N THR A 21 3.54 11.89 12.04
CA THR A 21 4.78 11.75 11.25
C THR A 21 5.03 10.32 10.77
N ASP A 22 4.11 9.74 10.01
CA ASP A 22 4.39 8.50 9.28
C ASP A 22 4.06 8.72 7.79
N THR A 23 5.10 9.00 7.00
CA THR A 23 5.07 9.10 5.53
C THR A 23 4.95 7.74 4.85
N ASN A 24 4.63 6.69 5.62
CA ASN A 24 4.52 5.33 5.17
C ASN A 24 3.13 4.81 5.57
N LEU A 25 2.36 4.32 4.59
CA LEU A 25 1.08 3.63 4.82
C LEU A 25 1.37 2.33 5.58
N LYS A 26 1.57 2.42 6.90
CA LYS A 26 1.90 1.29 7.79
C LYS A 26 0.74 0.29 7.97
N TYR A 27 -0.47 0.66 7.53
CA TYR A 27 -1.67 -0.17 7.63
C TYR A 27 -2.34 -0.22 6.25
N TRP A 28 -2.04 -1.27 5.48
CA TRP A 28 -2.71 -1.57 4.22
C TRP A 28 -3.44 -2.89 4.37
N ASP A 29 -4.74 -2.81 4.66
CA ASP A 29 -5.63 -3.96 4.81
C ASP A 29 -6.70 -3.93 3.71
N PRO A 30 -6.40 -4.48 2.52
CA PRO A 30 -7.33 -4.50 1.41
C PRO A 30 -8.52 -5.46 1.65
N GLU A 31 -8.51 -6.25 2.72
CA GLU A 31 -9.56 -7.21 3.07
C GLU A 31 -10.76 -6.53 3.77
N ASN A 32 -10.58 -5.31 4.29
CA ASN A 32 -11.67 -4.53 4.88
C ASN A 32 -12.40 -3.71 3.80
N GLU A 33 -13.62 -4.12 3.45
CA GLU A 33 -14.45 -3.49 2.41
C GLU A 33 -14.63 -1.97 2.61
N LYS A 34 -14.75 -1.48 3.85
CA LYS A 34 -14.87 -0.03 4.10
C LYS A 34 -13.61 0.73 3.73
N PHE A 35 -12.43 0.18 4.03
CA PHE A 35 -11.15 0.79 3.66
C PHE A 35 -10.91 0.69 2.15
N TRP A 36 -11.34 -0.39 1.51
CA TRP A 36 -11.24 -0.58 0.07
C TRP A 36 -12.09 0.42 -0.72
N GLU A 37 -13.35 0.65 -0.30
CA GLU A 37 -14.23 1.63 -0.95
C GLU A 37 -13.74 3.07 -0.79
N GLU A 38 -13.26 3.45 0.40
CA GLU A 38 -12.84 4.82 0.69
C GLU A 38 -11.44 5.16 0.14
N HIS A 39 -10.48 4.23 0.24
CA HIS A 39 -9.08 4.51 -0.07
C HIS A 39 -8.42 3.50 -1.02
N GLY A 40 -8.70 2.20 -0.86
CA GLY A 40 -8.04 1.14 -1.64
C GLY A 40 -8.25 1.26 -3.15
N LYS A 41 -9.49 1.53 -3.58
CA LYS A 41 -9.86 1.65 -5.00
C LYS A 41 -9.16 2.80 -5.71
N SER A 42 -9.05 3.96 -5.08
CA SER A 42 -8.39 5.15 -5.66
C SER A 42 -6.89 4.97 -5.83
N ILE A 43 -6.23 4.33 -4.85
CA ILE A 43 -4.79 4.04 -4.89
C ILE A 43 -4.49 2.97 -5.96
N GLY A 44 -5.27 1.88 -6.00
CA GLY A 44 -5.07 0.79 -6.98
C GLY A 44 -5.30 1.23 -8.42
N THR A 45 -6.34 2.03 -8.68
CA THR A 45 -6.63 2.55 -10.03
C THR A 45 -5.57 3.54 -10.53
N ARG A 46 -5.01 4.39 -9.66
CA ARG A 46 -3.90 5.28 -10.04
C ARG A 46 -2.66 4.51 -10.49
N ASN A 47 -2.30 3.45 -9.76
CA ASN A 47 -1.13 2.63 -10.12
C ASN A 47 -1.33 1.90 -11.44
N LEU A 48 -2.54 1.35 -11.67
CA LEU A 48 -2.87 0.74 -12.97
C LEU A 48 -2.88 1.76 -14.11
N TRP A 49 -3.42 2.95 -13.86
CA TRP A 49 -3.54 3.98 -14.89
C TRP A 49 -2.19 4.54 -15.33
N ILE A 50 -1.16 4.55 -14.49
CA ILE A 50 0.22 4.87 -14.90
C ILE A 50 0.88 3.71 -15.68
N SER A 51 0.50 2.47 -15.35
CA SER A 51 1.12 1.29 -15.96
C SER A 51 0.72 1.10 -17.43
N ILE A 52 -0.54 1.37 -17.78
CA ILE A 52 -1.07 1.25 -19.16
C ILE A 52 -0.33 2.13 -20.18
N PRO A 53 -0.19 3.47 -19.97
CA PRO A 53 0.52 4.32 -20.90
C PRO A 53 2.02 4.01 -20.93
N ASN A 54 2.65 3.64 -19.81
CA ASN A 54 4.07 3.25 -19.83
C ASN A 54 4.31 2.01 -20.70
N LEU A 55 3.45 0.99 -20.60
CA LEU A 55 3.53 -0.20 -21.44
C LEU A 55 3.30 0.15 -22.93
N LEU A 56 2.29 0.97 -23.22
CA LEU A 56 2.00 1.46 -24.56
C LEU A 56 3.14 2.31 -25.14
N LEU A 57 3.76 3.18 -24.35
CA LEU A 57 4.90 3.99 -24.78
C LEU A 57 6.12 3.13 -25.12
N GLY A 58 6.40 2.10 -24.32
CA GLY A 58 7.47 1.14 -24.61
C GLY A 58 7.28 0.49 -25.99
N PHE A 59 6.05 0.06 -26.30
CA PHE A 59 5.69 -0.44 -27.62
C PHE A 59 5.77 0.64 -28.72
N ALA A 60 5.32 1.87 -28.45
CA ALA A 60 5.32 2.95 -29.43
C ALA A 60 6.74 3.38 -29.85
N VAL A 61 7.66 3.52 -28.87
CA VAL A 61 9.08 3.84 -29.15
C VAL A 61 9.75 2.74 -29.96
N TRP A 62 9.39 1.48 -29.69
CA TRP A 62 9.90 0.34 -30.44
C TRP A 62 9.47 0.36 -31.92
N ILE A 63 8.21 0.72 -32.20
CA ILE A 63 7.69 0.86 -33.57
C ILE A 63 8.31 2.07 -34.27
N ILE A 64 8.52 3.20 -33.56
CA ILE A 64 9.13 4.41 -34.14
C ILE A 64 10.50 4.12 -34.73
N TRP A 65 11.34 3.33 -34.05
CA TRP A 65 12.63 2.91 -34.60
C TRP A 65 12.50 2.04 -35.87
N SER A 66 11.46 1.21 -35.95
CA SER A 66 11.17 0.38 -37.12
C SER A 66 10.66 1.16 -38.33
N VAL A 67 10.05 2.34 -38.12
CA VAL A 67 9.48 3.19 -39.18
C VAL A 67 10.45 4.26 -39.66
N VAL A 68 11.32 4.74 -38.77
CA VAL A 68 12.30 5.79 -39.07
C VAL A 68 13.50 5.26 -39.87
N ILE A 69 13.79 3.96 -39.74
CA ILE A 69 14.85 3.26 -40.48
C ILE A 69 14.33 2.79 -41.86
#